data_AF-A0A5C6UI37-F1
#
_entry.id   AF-A0A5C6UI37-F1
#
_cell.length_a   1.000
_cell.length_b   1.000
_cell.length_c   1.000
_cell.angle_alpha   90.00
_cell.angle_beta   90.00
_cell.angle_gamma   90.00
#
_symmetry.space_group_name_H-M   'P 1'
#
loop_
_entity.id
_entity.type
_entity.pdbx_description
1 polymer ?
#
loop_
_entity_poly.entity_id
_entity_poly.type
_entity_poly.pdbx_seq_one_letter_code
_entity_poly.pdbx_strand_id
1 'polypeptide(L)'
;MTKELSRQALYDLVWSTPVKTLATQFNISDANLRKACQRSHIPLPPAGYWAKLAAGKRVTQPSLPARPPGMSDTVTPGAGRYDSYSYRQWSDAELQGPLPARPTFTPDLDAVRAACLKQIDKVIIPRDLARPHHAIAKILATDEQRRIAQLGRGYVSSWDGPRFRASANGDVVGFFPVEDHELGLAVPAVETGTMTHSVSLLIQAGFNSRLAAIKAIQDTGATFGSGDELRTWLKSPGVAQWSALPDWPTAETKPMWLEFLYGFVPPDNRIWAERRFFALVQWTNVPASPGAPVRVHHIDGQPWILSAVGDRLGVMQAPLNPERRGLARVLVSNHPGRVEISYLGPDDLWIL
;
A
#
# COMPACT_ATOMS: atom_id res chain seq x y z
N MET A 1 11.14 -36.90 -24.62
CA MET A 1 9.92 -36.10 -24.48
C MET A 1 9.71 -35.80 -23.01
N THR A 2 9.87 -34.54 -22.61
CA THR A 2 9.54 -34.07 -21.25
C THR A 2 8.02 -34.02 -21.11
N LYS A 3 7.47 -34.80 -20.18
CA LYS A 3 6.01 -34.87 -19.97
C LYS A 3 5.60 -33.83 -18.94
N GLU A 4 4.73 -32.90 -19.33
CA GLU A 4 4.08 -31.99 -18.40
C GLU A 4 2.98 -32.74 -17.62
N LEU A 5 3.01 -32.63 -16.28
CA LEU A 5 2.06 -33.28 -15.38
C LEU A 5 1.51 -32.26 -14.39
N SER A 6 0.26 -32.42 -13.98
CA SER A 6 -0.26 -31.61 -12.86
C SER A 6 0.41 -32.02 -11.55
N ARG A 7 0.51 -31.07 -10.61
CA ARG A 7 1.07 -31.28 -9.28
C ARG A 7 0.35 -32.40 -8.53
N GLN A 8 -0.98 -32.50 -8.67
CA GLN A 8 -1.78 -33.57 -8.09
C GLN A 8 -1.45 -34.93 -8.72
N ALA A 9 -1.41 -35.01 -10.06
CA ALA A 9 -1.10 -36.26 -10.75
C ALA A 9 0.30 -36.79 -10.38
N LEU A 10 1.29 -35.89 -10.24
CA LEU A 10 2.63 -36.27 -9.82
C LEU A 10 2.65 -36.77 -8.36
N TYR A 11 1.87 -36.15 -7.47
CA TYR A 11 1.70 -36.63 -6.10
C TYR A 11 1.09 -38.03 -6.07
N ASP A 12 0.00 -38.26 -6.79
CA ASP A 12 -0.67 -39.57 -6.83
C ASP A 12 0.30 -40.66 -7.34
N LEU A 13 1.08 -40.36 -8.38
CA LEU A 13 2.09 -41.27 -8.92
C LEU A 13 3.20 -41.61 -7.91
N VAL A 14 3.73 -40.60 -7.22
CA VAL A 14 4.80 -40.75 -6.21
C VAL A 14 4.35 -41.60 -5.02
N TRP A 15 3.06 -41.56 -4.70
CA TRP A 15 2.47 -42.34 -3.61
C TRP A 15 1.92 -43.71 -4.05
N SER A 16 1.72 -43.94 -5.35
CA SER A 16 1.36 -45.25 -5.92
C SER A 16 2.56 -46.10 -6.31
N THR A 17 3.68 -45.47 -6.68
CA THR A 17 4.82 -46.14 -7.29
C THR A 17 6.15 -45.66 -6.68
N PRO A 18 7.13 -46.55 -6.41
CA PRO A 18 8.45 -46.14 -5.93
C PRO A 18 9.14 -45.14 -6.87
N VAL A 19 9.76 -44.10 -6.29
CA VAL A 19 10.44 -43.01 -7.01
C VAL A 19 11.49 -43.52 -7.99
N LYS A 20 12.19 -44.62 -7.66
CA LYS A 20 13.19 -45.25 -8.54
C LYS A 20 12.56 -45.73 -9.86
N THR A 21 11.42 -46.41 -9.79
CA THR A 21 10.69 -46.90 -10.95
C THR A 21 10.11 -45.75 -11.78
N LEU A 22 9.54 -44.74 -11.11
CA LEU A 22 9.05 -43.53 -11.78
C LEU A 22 10.16 -42.78 -12.50
N ALA A 23 11.33 -42.63 -11.88
CA ALA A 23 12.47 -41.96 -12.50
C ALA A 23 12.90 -42.65 -13.80
N THR A 24 12.91 -43.99 -13.82
CA THR A 24 13.17 -44.77 -15.04
C THR A 24 12.09 -44.55 -16.10
N GLN A 25 10.80 -44.54 -15.72
CA GLN A 25 9.69 -44.27 -16.65
C GLN A 25 9.78 -42.88 -17.29
N PHE A 26 10.24 -41.87 -16.55
CA PHE A 26 10.46 -40.52 -17.05
C PHE A 26 11.82 -40.32 -17.73
N ASN A 27 12.67 -41.36 -17.78
CA ASN A 27 14.04 -41.29 -18.28
C ASN A 27 14.89 -40.19 -17.62
N ILE A 28 14.75 -40.03 -16.30
CA ILE A 28 15.50 -39.06 -15.49
C ILE A 28 16.16 -39.74 -14.28
N SER A 29 17.11 -39.06 -13.65
CA SER A 29 17.70 -39.55 -12.40
C SER A 29 16.73 -39.42 -11.22
N ASP A 30 16.83 -40.34 -10.24
CA ASP A 30 16.05 -40.29 -8.98
C ASP A 30 16.25 -38.92 -8.28
N ALA A 31 17.48 -38.43 -8.25
CA ALA A 31 17.79 -37.11 -7.69
C ALA A 31 17.05 -35.96 -8.41
N ASN A 32 16.90 -36.02 -9.73
CA ASN A 32 16.15 -35.02 -10.49
C ASN A 32 14.64 -35.08 -10.20
N LEU A 33 14.07 -36.28 -10.09
CA LEU A 33 12.65 -36.45 -9.73
C LEU A 33 12.38 -35.92 -8.31
N ARG A 34 13.27 -36.20 -7.36
CA ARG A 34 13.17 -35.66 -5.98
C ARG A 34 13.26 -34.14 -5.95
N LYS A 35 14.19 -33.54 -6.71
CA LYS A 35 14.30 -32.09 -6.86
C LYS A 35 13.04 -31.48 -7.47
N ALA A 36 12.43 -32.13 -8.46
CA ALA A 36 11.18 -31.68 -9.07
C ALA A 36 10.02 -31.70 -8.05
N CYS A 37 9.91 -32.76 -7.24
CA CYS A 37 8.92 -32.86 -6.16
C CYS A 37 9.15 -31.79 -5.09
N GLN A 38 10.40 -31.58 -4.67
CA GLN A 38 10.77 -30.57 -3.68
C GLN A 38 10.46 -29.15 -4.17
N ARG A 39 10.84 -28.83 -5.43
CA ARG A 39 10.54 -27.54 -6.06
C ARG A 39 9.04 -27.28 -6.15
N SER A 40 8.24 -28.35 -6.25
CA SER A 40 6.77 -28.30 -6.36
C SER A 40 6.04 -28.48 -5.02
N HIS A 41 6.79 -28.48 -3.90
CA HIS A 41 6.25 -28.70 -2.55
C HIS A 41 5.36 -29.96 -2.47
N ILE A 42 5.79 -31.05 -3.13
CA ILE A 42 5.12 -32.36 -3.09
C ILE A 42 5.82 -33.21 -2.01
N PRO A 43 5.11 -33.69 -0.97
CA PRO A 43 5.71 -34.54 0.04
C PRO A 43 6.03 -35.92 -0.56
N LEU A 44 7.26 -36.38 -0.31
CA LEU A 44 7.74 -37.68 -0.73
C LEU A 44 7.54 -38.73 0.39
N PRO A 45 7.29 -40.01 0.06
CA PRO A 45 7.24 -41.06 1.06
C PRO A 45 8.60 -41.18 1.77
N PRO A 46 8.62 -41.29 3.12
CA PRO A 46 9.85 -41.40 3.88
C PRO A 46 10.61 -42.70 3.59
N ALA A 47 11.90 -42.73 3.91
CA ALA A 47 12.70 -43.94 3.78
C ALA A 47 12.06 -45.12 4.56
N GLY A 48 11.90 -46.26 3.90
CA GLY A 48 11.24 -47.44 4.46
C GLY A 48 9.71 -47.45 4.41
N TYR A 49 9.04 -46.42 3.86
CA TYR A 49 7.59 -46.42 3.64
C TYR A 49 7.12 -47.67 2.87
N TRP A 50 7.75 -47.95 1.73
CA TRP A 50 7.42 -49.11 0.89
C TRP A 50 7.68 -50.45 1.59
N ALA A 51 8.72 -50.54 2.41
CA ALA A 51 9.01 -51.74 3.21
C ALA A 51 7.95 -51.95 4.32
N LYS A 52 7.50 -50.87 4.96
CA LYS A 52 6.43 -50.91 5.97
C LYS A 52 5.08 -51.30 5.34
N LEU A 53 4.79 -50.77 4.15
CA LEU A 53 3.59 -51.12 3.39
C LEU A 53 3.60 -52.60 2.98
N ALA A 54 4.71 -53.11 2.46
CA ALA A 54 4.86 -54.52 2.11
C ALA A 54 4.76 -55.46 3.34
N ALA A 55 5.20 -54.98 4.51
CA ALA A 55 5.08 -55.69 5.79
C ALA A 55 3.68 -55.55 6.45
N GLY A 56 2.69 -54.98 5.75
CA GLY A 56 1.31 -54.83 6.25
C GLY A 56 1.15 -53.85 7.41
N LYS A 57 2.16 -53.01 7.69
CA LYS A 57 2.08 -52.00 8.76
C LYS A 57 1.24 -50.82 8.32
N ARG A 58 0.53 -50.20 9.26
CA ARG A 58 -0.21 -48.95 9.01
C ARG A 58 0.78 -47.84 8.65
N VAL A 59 0.57 -47.20 7.51
CA VAL A 59 1.36 -46.07 7.03
C VAL A 59 0.45 -44.86 6.83
N THR A 60 0.99 -43.67 7.10
CA THR A 60 0.25 -42.40 6.96
C THR A 60 0.75 -41.65 5.73
N GLN A 61 -0.18 -41.27 4.86
CA GLN A 61 0.09 -40.40 3.71
C GLN A 61 -0.33 -38.96 4.06
N PRO A 62 0.59 -37.98 4.09
CA PRO A 62 0.27 -36.58 4.31
C PRO A 62 -0.47 -36.01 3.09
N SER A 63 -1.52 -35.22 3.32
CA SER A 63 -2.24 -34.52 2.27
C SER A 63 -1.32 -33.56 1.52
N LEU A 64 -1.55 -33.38 0.22
CA LEU A 64 -0.83 -32.42 -0.61
C LEU A 64 -1.04 -30.99 -0.06
N PRO A 65 0.01 -30.25 0.35
CA PRO A 65 -0.16 -28.90 0.88
C PRO A 65 -0.76 -27.97 -0.18
N ALA A 66 -1.46 -26.91 0.26
CA ALA A 66 -1.99 -25.91 -0.66
C ALA A 66 -0.86 -25.28 -1.50
N ARG A 67 -1.14 -25.02 -2.77
CA ARG A 67 -0.17 -24.40 -3.68
C ARG A 67 0.04 -22.92 -3.26
N PRO A 68 1.28 -22.48 -3.02
CA PRO A 68 1.56 -21.07 -2.74
C PRO A 68 1.30 -20.19 -3.97
N PRO A 69 1.01 -18.90 -3.77
CA PRO A 69 0.80 -17.96 -4.87
C PRO A 69 2.04 -17.86 -5.77
N GLY A 70 1.83 -17.78 -7.09
CA GLY A 70 2.90 -17.67 -8.09
C GLY A 70 3.59 -18.97 -8.48
N MET A 71 3.31 -20.08 -7.80
CA MET A 71 3.86 -21.39 -8.16
C MET A 71 3.06 -22.03 -9.31
N SER A 72 3.75 -22.62 -10.30
CA SER A 72 3.10 -23.38 -11.37
C SER A 72 2.36 -24.61 -10.82
N ASP A 73 1.16 -24.89 -11.32
CA ASP A 73 0.45 -26.15 -11.04
C ASP A 73 0.98 -27.30 -11.90
N THR A 74 1.64 -26.99 -13.01
CA THR A 74 2.28 -27.95 -13.89
C THR A 74 3.73 -28.19 -13.46
N VAL A 75 4.10 -29.44 -13.37
CA VAL A 75 5.45 -29.93 -13.08
C VAL A 75 5.98 -30.66 -14.30
N THR A 76 7.18 -30.31 -14.72
CA THR A 76 7.90 -30.98 -15.82
C THR A 76 9.07 -31.75 -15.22
N PRO A 77 8.94 -33.07 -14.98
CA PRO A 77 10.04 -33.87 -14.46
C PRO A 77 11.21 -33.86 -15.43
N GLY A 78 12.41 -33.62 -14.93
CA GLY A 78 13.62 -33.48 -15.74
C GLY A 78 13.96 -32.05 -16.15
N ALA A 79 13.03 -31.09 -16.00
CA ALA A 79 13.35 -29.68 -16.23
C ALA A 79 14.33 -29.16 -15.16
N GLY A 80 15.53 -28.80 -15.59
CA GLY A 80 16.60 -28.25 -14.77
C GLY A 80 16.28 -26.87 -14.18
N ARG A 81 17.26 -26.30 -13.46
CA ARG A 81 17.18 -24.90 -13.00
C ARG A 81 17.30 -23.90 -14.15
N TYR A 82 17.95 -24.29 -15.25
CA TYR A 82 18.18 -23.44 -16.42
C TYR A 82 17.11 -23.58 -17.51
N ASP A 83 16.25 -24.61 -17.44
CA ASP A 83 15.15 -24.77 -18.41
C ASP A 83 14.09 -23.65 -18.28
N SER A 84 14.10 -22.88 -17.18
CA SER A 84 13.29 -21.66 -17.05
C SER A 84 13.71 -20.53 -17.99
N TYR A 85 14.90 -20.61 -18.59
CA TYR A 85 15.39 -19.68 -19.61
C TYR A 85 15.17 -20.19 -21.03
N SER A 86 14.45 -21.31 -21.20
CA SER A 86 14.01 -21.68 -22.54
C SER A 86 12.99 -20.64 -23.00
N TYR A 87 13.42 -19.77 -23.91
CA TYR A 87 12.49 -18.96 -24.67
C TYR A 87 11.55 -19.93 -25.36
N ARG A 88 10.27 -19.89 -24.98
CA ARG A 88 9.23 -20.58 -25.73
C ARG A 88 9.39 -20.15 -27.19
N GLN A 89 9.75 -21.09 -28.06
CA GLN A 89 9.84 -20.81 -29.49
C GLN A 89 8.41 -20.67 -29.98
N TRP A 90 8.04 -19.46 -30.40
CA TRP A 90 6.76 -19.23 -31.06
C TRP A 90 6.93 -19.70 -32.50
N SER A 91 5.96 -20.46 -32.99
CA SER A 91 5.91 -20.79 -34.41
C SER A 91 5.52 -19.57 -35.24
N ASP A 92 5.95 -19.52 -36.51
CA ASP A 92 5.53 -18.46 -37.44
C ASP A 92 3.99 -18.38 -37.55
N ALA A 93 3.31 -19.52 -37.44
CA ALA A 93 1.86 -19.59 -37.44
C ALA A 93 1.22 -18.98 -36.16
N GLU A 94 1.83 -19.15 -34.98
CA GLU A 94 1.37 -18.51 -33.74
C GLU A 94 1.62 -16.99 -33.76
N LEU A 95 2.73 -16.54 -34.38
CA LEU A 95 3.07 -15.12 -34.52
C LEU A 95 2.16 -14.39 -35.53
N GLN A 96 1.83 -15.05 -36.65
CA GLN A 96 0.99 -14.49 -37.71
C GLN A 96 -0.50 -14.78 -37.53
N GLY A 97 -0.87 -15.61 -36.55
CA GLY A 97 -2.24 -15.96 -36.25
C GLY A 97 -3.06 -14.79 -35.69
N PRO A 98 -4.40 -14.92 -35.64
CA PRO A 98 -5.24 -13.94 -34.95
C PRO A 98 -4.85 -13.85 -33.47
N LEU A 99 -4.93 -12.64 -32.91
CA LEU A 99 -4.66 -12.41 -31.49
C LEU A 99 -5.46 -13.41 -30.64
N PRO A 100 -4.81 -14.17 -29.73
CA PRO A 100 -5.52 -15.12 -28.89
C PRO A 100 -6.54 -14.37 -28.02
N ALA A 101 -7.66 -15.02 -27.72
CA ALA A 101 -8.65 -14.47 -26.82
C ALA A 101 -8.00 -14.10 -25.47
N ARG A 102 -8.47 -13.01 -24.86
CA ARG A 102 -7.97 -12.56 -23.55
C ARG A 102 -8.00 -13.74 -22.58
N PRO A 103 -6.86 -14.12 -21.96
CA PRO A 103 -6.83 -15.21 -21.02
C PRO A 103 -7.75 -14.90 -19.84
N THR A 104 -8.64 -15.84 -19.53
CA THR A 104 -9.47 -15.80 -18.34
C THR A 104 -8.78 -16.59 -17.25
N PHE A 105 -8.50 -15.91 -16.14
CA PHE A 105 -7.86 -16.54 -14.99
C PHE A 105 -8.95 -16.89 -13.98
N THR A 106 -9.14 -18.19 -13.74
CA THR A 106 -10.01 -18.73 -12.68
C THR A 106 -9.16 -19.47 -11.66
N PRO A 107 -9.20 -19.11 -10.36
CA PRO A 107 -10.04 -18.07 -9.74
C PRO A 107 -9.61 -16.64 -10.14
N ASP A 108 -10.52 -15.67 -9.98
CA ASP A 108 -10.24 -14.26 -10.25
C ASP A 108 -9.16 -13.69 -9.28
N LEU A 109 -8.65 -12.50 -9.61
CA LEU A 109 -7.57 -11.88 -8.85
C LEU A 109 -7.96 -11.58 -7.39
N ASP A 110 -9.22 -11.21 -7.14
CA ASP A 110 -9.70 -10.85 -5.80
C ASP A 110 -9.84 -12.08 -4.91
N ALA A 111 -10.31 -13.20 -5.48
CA ALA A 111 -10.35 -14.49 -4.85
C ALA A 111 -8.93 -15.02 -4.54
N VAL A 112 -7.98 -14.84 -5.46
CA VAL A 112 -6.55 -15.14 -5.20
C VAL A 112 -6.02 -14.28 -4.05
N ARG A 113 -6.30 -12.96 -4.08
CA ARG A 113 -5.86 -12.04 -3.03
C ARG A 113 -6.45 -12.39 -1.67
N ALA A 114 -7.73 -12.71 -1.61
CA ALA A 114 -8.40 -13.17 -0.40
C ALA A 114 -7.81 -14.47 0.14
N ALA A 115 -7.46 -15.42 -0.75
CA ALA A 115 -6.77 -16.65 -0.35
C ALA A 115 -5.38 -16.39 0.22
N CYS A 116 -4.60 -15.49 -0.40
CA CYS A 116 -3.30 -15.06 0.12
C CYS A 116 -3.42 -14.39 1.48
N LEU A 117 -4.39 -13.49 1.66
CA LEU A 117 -4.64 -12.81 2.94
C LEU A 117 -5.03 -13.80 4.05
N LYS A 118 -5.77 -14.86 3.75
CA LYS A 118 -6.07 -15.93 4.73
C LYS A 118 -4.83 -16.71 5.16
N GLN A 119 -3.81 -16.81 4.30
CA GLN A 119 -2.56 -17.50 4.62
C GLN A 119 -1.59 -16.61 5.42
N ILE A 120 -1.72 -15.30 5.31
CA ILE A 120 -0.90 -14.33 6.05
C ILE A 120 -1.56 -14.10 7.41
N ASP A 121 -0.91 -14.57 8.48
CA ASP A 121 -1.34 -14.27 9.85
C ASP A 121 -1.17 -12.76 10.17
N LYS A 122 -1.70 -12.29 11.31
CA LYS A 122 -1.67 -10.88 11.72
C LYS A 122 -0.26 -10.29 11.62
N VAL A 123 -0.02 -9.48 10.60
CA VAL A 123 1.26 -8.76 10.42
C VAL A 123 1.31 -7.65 11.46
N ILE A 124 2.12 -7.85 12.49
CA ILE A 124 2.42 -6.82 13.49
C ILE A 124 3.68 -6.10 13.01
N ILE A 125 3.54 -4.82 12.68
CA ILE A 125 4.69 -3.94 12.42
C ILE A 125 5.05 -3.29 13.76
N PRO A 126 6.16 -3.71 14.42
CA PRO A 126 6.59 -3.07 15.64
C PRO A 126 7.05 -1.64 15.33
N ARG A 127 6.72 -0.69 16.22
CA ARG A 127 7.12 0.73 16.09
C ARG A 127 8.59 0.95 16.41
N ASP A 128 9.22 -0.01 17.09
CA ASP A 128 10.62 0.03 17.51
C ASP A 128 11.33 -1.30 17.20
N LEU A 129 12.64 -1.31 17.38
CA LEU A 129 13.48 -2.50 17.23
C LEU A 129 13.67 -3.23 18.57
N ALA A 130 12.74 -3.10 19.54
CA ALA A 130 12.87 -3.76 20.85
C ALA A 130 12.79 -5.30 20.73
N ARG A 131 12.06 -5.80 19.72
CA ARG A 131 12.00 -7.23 19.37
C ARG A 131 12.22 -7.43 17.88
N PRO A 132 13.46 -7.24 17.39
CA PRO A 132 13.75 -7.30 15.97
C PRO A 132 13.68 -8.74 15.48
N HIS A 133 13.28 -8.92 14.21
CA HIS A 133 13.39 -10.21 13.56
C HIS A 133 14.86 -10.69 13.57
N HIS A 134 15.09 -12.01 13.67
CA HIS A 134 16.43 -12.57 13.85
C HIS A 134 17.46 -12.09 12.81
N ALA A 135 17.04 -11.86 11.56
CA ALA A 135 17.91 -11.34 10.51
C ALA A 135 18.40 -9.91 10.83
N ILE A 136 17.51 -9.06 11.34
CA ILE A 136 17.83 -7.69 11.77
C ILE A 136 18.67 -7.73 13.04
N ALA A 137 18.30 -8.56 14.02
CA ALA A 137 19.07 -8.76 15.25
C ALA A 137 20.53 -9.17 14.95
N LYS A 138 20.74 -10.07 13.98
CA LYS A 138 22.07 -10.49 13.54
C LYS A 138 22.87 -9.34 12.95
N ILE A 139 22.23 -8.49 12.15
CA ILE A 139 22.87 -7.31 11.56
C ILE A 139 23.29 -6.34 12.67
N LEU A 140 22.39 -6.01 13.61
CA LEU A 140 22.68 -5.12 14.73
C LEU A 140 23.82 -5.64 15.62
N ALA A 141 23.82 -6.94 15.94
CA ALA A 141 24.88 -7.55 16.74
C ALA A 141 26.25 -7.52 16.03
N THR A 142 26.26 -7.76 14.71
CA THR A 142 27.49 -7.65 13.92
C THR A 142 28.01 -6.22 13.92
N ASP A 143 27.11 -5.24 13.90
CA ASP A 143 27.47 -3.83 13.89
C ASP A 143 28.00 -3.35 15.25
N GLU A 144 27.41 -3.81 16.35
CA GLU A 144 27.90 -3.55 17.70
C GLU A 144 29.30 -4.14 17.93
N GLN A 145 29.58 -5.32 17.37
CA GLN A 145 30.94 -5.88 17.38
C GLN A 145 31.95 -4.99 16.65
N ARG A 146 31.56 -4.38 15.51
CA ARG A 146 32.42 -3.42 14.81
C ARG A 146 32.67 -2.18 15.68
N ARG A 147 31.65 -1.68 16.36
CA ARG A 147 31.75 -0.51 17.26
C ARG A 147 32.74 -0.77 18.39
N ILE A 148 32.58 -1.89 19.10
CA ILE A 148 33.49 -2.30 20.18
C ILE A 148 34.93 -2.45 19.66
N ALA A 149 35.11 -3.07 18.49
CA ALA A 149 36.43 -3.24 17.88
C ALA A 149 37.12 -1.92 17.50
N GLN A 150 36.36 -0.84 17.31
CA GLN A 150 36.89 0.49 16.99
C GLN A 150 37.28 1.30 18.23
N LEU A 151 36.56 1.16 19.34
CA LEU A 151 36.84 1.90 20.59
C LEU A 151 38.26 1.64 21.15
N GLY A 152 38.90 0.53 20.77
CA GLY A 152 40.27 0.19 21.19
C GLY A 152 41.37 0.52 20.17
N ARG A 153 41.07 1.16 19.04
CA ARG A 153 42.05 1.41 17.96
C ARG A 153 42.38 2.89 17.85
N GLY A 154 43.67 3.21 17.74
CA GLY A 154 44.14 4.58 17.46
C GLY A 154 43.84 5.08 16.03
N TYR A 155 43.48 4.18 15.11
CA TYR A 155 43.04 4.52 13.75
C TYR A 155 41.79 3.73 13.38
N VAL A 156 40.79 4.46 12.87
CA VAL A 156 39.45 3.94 12.56
C VAL A 156 39.20 4.03 11.05
N SER A 157 39.19 2.88 10.37
CA SER A 157 38.84 2.78 8.95
C SER A 157 37.33 2.86 8.75
N SER A 158 36.87 3.64 7.76
CA SER A 158 35.46 3.75 7.38
C SER A 158 34.89 2.45 6.79
N TRP A 159 35.74 1.60 6.20
CA TRP A 159 35.35 0.29 5.66
C TRP A 159 35.01 -0.74 6.75
N ASP A 160 35.65 -0.62 7.91
CA ASP A 160 35.46 -1.49 9.07
C ASP A 160 34.51 -0.88 10.12
N GLY A 161 33.81 0.20 9.75
CA GLY A 161 32.86 0.93 10.59
C GLY A 161 31.54 0.21 10.85
N PRO A 162 30.89 0.51 11.98
CA PRO A 162 29.44 0.32 12.13
C PRO A 162 28.72 0.96 10.93
N ARG A 163 27.85 0.18 10.29
CA ARG A 163 27.08 0.59 9.10
C ARG A 163 25.74 1.22 9.47
N PHE A 164 25.21 0.90 10.64
CA PHE A 164 23.96 1.40 11.18
C PHE A 164 24.26 2.27 12.38
N ARG A 165 24.53 3.55 12.11
CA ARG A 165 24.67 4.57 13.16
C ARG A 165 23.28 4.99 13.60
N ALA A 166 22.97 4.85 14.88
CA ALA A 166 21.74 5.37 15.45
C ALA A 166 22.09 6.47 16.45
N SER A 167 21.50 7.65 16.29
CA SER A 167 21.50 8.72 17.32
C SER A 167 21.10 8.17 18.69
N ALA A 168 20.23 7.16 18.72
CA ALA A 168 19.81 6.43 19.92
C ALA A 168 20.95 5.83 20.78
N ASN A 169 22.16 5.68 20.24
CA ASN A 169 23.29 5.11 20.96
C ASN A 169 24.24 6.17 21.57
N GLY A 170 23.97 7.47 21.37
CA GLY A 170 24.79 8.55 21.92
C GLY A 170 26.22 8.59 21.38
N ASP A 171 26.44 8.06 20.17
CA ASP A 171 27.76 8.05 19.52
C ASP A 171 28.27 9.49 19.34
N VAL A 172 29.60 9.69 19.39
CA VAL A 172 30.26 11.00 19.23
C VAL A 172 31.16 11.02 17.99
N VAL A 173 31.25 12.17 17.31
CA VAL A 173 32.31 12.44 16.32
C VAL A 173 33.26 13.47 16.93
N GLY A 174 34.47 13.03 17.27
CA GLY A 174 35.39 13.85 18.06
C GLY A 174 34.88 14.03 19.50
N PHE A 175 34.70 15.28 19.93
CA PHE A 175 34.22 15.64 21.27
C PHE A 175 32.71 15.91 21.35
N PHE A 176 32.00 15.94 20.22
CA PHE A 176 30.59 16.29 20.18
C PHE A 176 29.72 15.07 19.85
N PRO A 177 28.54 14.93 20.48
CA PRO A 177 27.47 14.03 20.05
C PRO A 177 27.27 14.04 18.53
N VAL A 178 27.02 12.89 17.93
CA VAL A 178 26.66 12.77 16.50
C VAL A 178 25.42 13.62 16.16
N GLU A 179 24.55 13.86 17.14
CA GLU A 179 23.38 14.74 17.03
C GLU A 179 23.76 16.20 16.80
N ASP A 180 24.90 16.65 17.35
CA ASP A 180 25.42 18.01 17.19
C ASP A 180 26.13 18.21 15.84
N HIS A 181 26.55 17.12 15.20
CA HIS A 181 27.04 17.15 13.82
C HIS A 181 25.85 16.99 12.89
N GLU A 182 25.15 18.10 12.64
CA GLU A 182 23.98 18.18 11.75
C GLU A 182 24.21 17.55 10.36
N LEU A 183 24.08 16.23 10.25
CA LEU A 183 23.83 15.53 8.99
C LEU A 183 22.39 15.81 8.50
N GLY A 184 21.54 16.35 9.38
CA GLY A 184 20.12 16.60 9.14
C GLY A 184 19.83 17.62 8.04
N LEU A 185 20.68 18.64 7.85
CA LEU A 185 20.52 19.63 6.77
C LEU A 185 21.48 19.42 5.61
N ALA A 186 22.65 18.83 5.85
CA ALA A 186 23.66 18.60 4.81
C ALA A 186 23.16 17.65 3.71
N VAL A 187 22.51 16.55 4.08
CA VAL A 187 21.97 15.58 3.11
C VAL A 187 20.80 16.19 2.32
N PRO A 188 19.76 16.76 2.97
CA PRO A 188 18.69 17.42 2.23
C PRO A 188 19.19 18.60 1.39
N ALA A 189 20.23 19.32 1.83
CA ALA A 189 20.80 20.41 1.04
C ALA A 189 21.53 19.95 -0.22
N VAL A 190 22.21 18.81 -0.18
CA VAL A 190 22.80 18.19 -1.38
C VAL A 190 21.71 17.69 -2.31
N GLU A 191 20.66 17.05 -1.79
CA GLU A 191 19.57 16.48 -2.59
C GLU A 191 18.68 17.55 -3.25
N THR A 192 18.39 18.63 -2.53
CA THR A 192 17.42 19.64 -2.95
C THR A 192 18.08 20.94 -3.41
N GLY A 193 19.39 21.09 -3.20
CA GLY A 193 20.17 22.26 -3.53
C GLY A 193 19.92 23.47 -2.61
N THR A 194 19.26 23.30 -1.46
CA THR A 194 18.92 24.42 -0.55
C THR A 194 19.30 24.12 0.90
N MET A 195 19.85 25.12 1.59
CA MET A 195 20.16 25.02 3.02
C MET A 195 18.94 25.27 3.92
N THR A 196 17.78 25.61 3.33
CA THR A 196 16.56 25.89 4.08
C THR A 196 15.76 24.61 4.31
N HIS A 197 15.69 24.17 5.57
CA HIS A 197 15.05 22.91 5.96
C HIS A 197 13.61 22.75 5.46
N SER A 198 12.75 23.75 5.65
CA SER A 198 11.34 23.71 5.20
C SER A 198 11.22 23.51 3.68
N VAL A 199 12.14 24.12 2.91
CA VAL A 199 12.17 23.99 1.45
C VAL A 199 12.60 22.57 1.07
N SER A 200 13.61 22.03 1.74
CA SER A 200 14.06 20.66 1.49
C SER A 200 12.96 19.64 1.79
N LEU A 201 12.23 19.82 2.90
CA LEU A 201 11.09 18.99 3.27
C LEU A 201 9.95 19.06 2.26
N LEU A 202 9.65 20.23 1.69
CA LEU A 202 8.66 20.39 0.61
C LEU A 202 9.03 19.58 -0.64
N ILE A 203 10.30 19.67 -1.05
CA ILE A 203 10.81 18.98 -2.24
C ILE A 203 10.82 17.47 -2.00
N GLN A 204 11.32 17.02 -0.85
CA GLN A 204 11.32 15.60 -0.46
C GLN A 204 9.91 15.03 -0.27
N ALA A 205 8.93 15.86 0.10
CA ALA A 205 7.52 15.48 0.17
C ALA A 205 6.85 15.32 -1.21
N GLY A 206 7.55 15.67 -2.30
CA GLY A 206 7.11 15.44 -3.68
C GLY A 206 6.79 16.72 -4.48
N PHE A 207 7.08 17.91 -3.95
CA PHE A 207 6.91 19.15 -4.73
C PHE A 207 8.12 19.36 -5.64
N ASN A 208 7.99 18.89 -6.89
CA ASN A 208 9.09 18.77 -7.86
C ASN A 208 9.49 20.11 -8.52
N SER A 209 9.49 21.22 -7.79
CA SER A 209 9.96 22.52 -8.25
C SER A 209 10.69 23.28 -7.16
N ARG A 210 12.03 23.31 -7.25
CA ARG A 210 12.89 23.98 -6.27
C ARG A 210 12.61 25.47 -6.16
N LEU A 211 12.52 26.18 -7.29
CA LEU A 211 12.29 27.63 -7.30
C LEU A 211 10.93 27.98 -6.69
N ALA A 212 9.90 27.20 -7.01
CA ALA A 212 8.57 27.39 -6.44
C ALA A 212 8.53 27.01 -4.95
N ALA A 213 9.28 25.99 -4.51
CA ALA A 213 9.35 25.61 -3.10
C ALA A 213 10.00 26.71 -2.26
N ILE A 214 11.10 27.30 -2.75
CA ILE A 214 11.77 28.45 -2.12
C ILE A 214 10.77 29.61 -2.03
N LYS A 215 10.11 29.95 -3.14
CA LYS A 215 9.14 31.05 -3.18
C LYS A 215 7.97 30.84 -2.23
N ALA A 216 7.41 29.62 -2.20
CA ALA A 216 6.28 29.31 -1.32
C ALA A 216 6.65 29.50 0.16
N ILE A 217 7.84 29.07 0.57
CA ILE A 217 8.33 29.27 1.94
C ILE A 217 8.62 30.74 2.24
N GLN A 218 9.23 31.47 1.31
CA GLN A 218 9.54 32.89 1.48
C GLN A 218 8.28 33.75 1.59
N ASP A 219 7.29 33.54 0.73
CA ASP A 219 6.05 34.31 0.70
C ASP A 219 5.17 34.03 1.93
N THR A 220 5.22 32.81 2.47
CA THR A 220 4.41 32.40 3.63
C THR A 220 5.13 32.52 4.97
N GLY A 221 6.47 32.71 4.97
CA GLY A 221 7.30 32.75 6.18
C GLY A 221 7.34 31.43 6.95
N ALA A 222 7.13 30.29 6.29
CA ALA A 222 6.91 29.02 6.95
C ALA A 222 8.20 28.35 7.47
N THR A 223 8.21 28.02 8.76
CA THR A 223 9.32 27.31 9.41
C THR A 223 8.79 26.00 10.01
N PHE A 224 8.91 24.90 9.27
CA PHE A 224 8.55 23.57 9.78
C PHE A 224 9.76 22.64 9.70
N GLY A 225 9.92 21.82 10.73
CA GLY A 225 11.02 20.86 10.86
C GLY A 225 10.59 19.40 10.72
N SER A 226 9.30 19.12 10.60
CA SER A 226 8.78 17.75 10.54
C SER A 226 7.68 17.60 9.48
N GLY A 227 7.43 16.36 9.07
CA GLY A 227 6.32 16.04 8.16
C GLY A 227 4.94 16.32 8.75
N ASP A 228 4.79 16.30 10.08
CA ASP A 228 3.54 16.66 10.77
C ASP A 228 3.28 18.17 10.72
N GLU A 229 4.31 18.96 10.98
CA GLU A 229 4.25 20.42 10.86
C GLU A 229 4.03 20.87 9.42
N LEU A 230 4.69 20.23 8.44
CA LEU A 230 4.43 20.44 7.01
C LEU A 230 2.95 20.22 6.68
N ARG A 231 2.39 19.07 7.10
CA ARG A 231 0.97 18.75 6.85
C ARG A 231 0.02 19.73 7.52
N THR A 232 0.36 20.21 8.71
CA THR A 232 -0.42 21.22 9.43
C THR A 232 -0.38 22.56 8.70
N TRP A 233 0.80 22.97 8.24
CA TRP A 233 0.98 24.18 7.45
C TRP A 233 0.25 24.14 6.10
N LEU A 234 0.30 23.01 5.37
CA LEU A 234 -0.43 22.84 4.11
C LEU A 234 -1.96 22.99 4.26
N LYS A 235 -2.49 22.67 5.45
CA LYS A 235 -3.92 22.84 5.78
C LYS A 235 -4.27 24.22 6.35
N SER A 236 -3.29 25.09 6.51
CA SER A 236 -3.52 26.40 7.13
C SER A 236 -4.33 27.32 6.22
N PRO A 237 -5.18 28.21 6.79
CA PRO A 237 -5.90 29.22 6.01
C PRO A 237 -4.97 30.14 5.21
N GLY A 238 -3.76 30.40 5.72
CA GLY A 238 -2.76 31.22 5.02
C GLY A 238 -2.33 30.59 3.70
N VAL A 239 -1.99 29.29 3.71
CA VAL A 239 -1.63 28.57 2.47
C VAL A 239 -2.81 28.49 1.50
N ALA A 240 -4.04 28.34 2.00
CA ALA A 240 -5.24 28.36 1.17
C ALA A 240 -5.45 29.71 0.47
N GLN A 241 -5.23 30.83 1.16
CA GLN A 241 -5.32 32.17 0.58
C GLN A 241 -4.25 32.39 -0.51
N TRP A 242 -2.99 32.04 -0.25
CA TRP A 242 -1.93 32.11 -1.26
C TRP A 242 -2.21 31.20 -2.46
N SER A 243 -2.72 29.99 -2.20
CA SER A 243 -3.09 29.03 -3.24
C SER A 243 -4.31 29.46 -4.07
N ALA A 244 -5.09 30.46 -3.65
CA ALA A 244 -6.18 31.02 -4.43
C ALA A 244 -5.70 32.00 -5.52
N LEU A 245 -4.49 32.56 -5.39
CA LEU A 245 -3.93 33.47 -6.39
C LEU A 245 -3.62 32.73 -7.70
N PRO A 246 -3.95 33.28 -8.88
CA PRO A 246 -3.82 32.58 -10.16
C PRO A 246 -2.37 32.20 -10.48
N ASP A 247 -1.40 33.07 -10.13
CA ASP A 247 0.00 32.93 -10.54
C ASP A 247 0.95 32.51 -9.41
N TRP A 248 0.43 31.93 -8.33
CA TRP A 248 1.23 31.54 -7.16
C TRP A 248 1.34 30.01 -6.98
N PRO A 249 2.53 29.42 -6.75
CA PRO A 249 3.82 30.10 -6.47
C PRO A 249 4.45 30.79 -7.67
N THR A 250 4.34 30.20 -8.86
CA THR A 250 4.56 30.88 -10.16
C THR A 250 3.49 30.40 -11.13
N ALA A 251 3.21 31.18 -12.19
CA ALA A 251 2.23 30.78 -13.21
C ALA A 251 2.52 29.39 -13.82
N GLU A 252 3.81 29.08 -14.07
CA GLU A 252 4.24 27.81 -14.65
C GLU A 252 4.13 26.62 -13.67
N THR A 253 4.33 26.86 -12.37
CA THR A 253 4.36 25.80 -11.34
C THR A 253 3.04 25.66 -10.59
N LYS A 254 2.07 26.54 -10.88
CA LYS A 254 0.72 26.50 -10.33
C LYS A 254 0.04 25.14 -10.47
N PRO A 255 0.05 24.48 -11.65
CA PRO A 255 -0.60 23.18 -11.79
C PRO A 255 0.06 22.12 -10.89
N MET A 256 1.40 22.10 -10.85
CA MET A 256 2.17 21.17 -10.02
C MET A 256 1.94 21.40 -8.52
N TRP A 257 1.80 22.67 -8.10
CA TRP A 257 1.48 23.03 -6.72
C TRP A 257 0.11 22.50 -6.30
N LEU A 258 -0.90 22.66 -7.17
CA LEU A 258 -2.24 22.14 -6.92
C LEU A 258 -2.25 20.60 -6.87
N GLU A 259 -1.59 19.93 -7.82
CA GLU A 259 -1.45 18.46 -7.80
C GLU A 259 -0.77 17.96 -6.53
N PHE A 260 0.30 18.62 -6.11
CA PHE A 260 0.98 18.35 -4.85
C PHE A 260 0.03 18.47 -3.66
N LEU A 261 -0.72 19.57 -3.54
CA LEU A 261 -1.71 19.77 -2.48
C LEU A 261 -2.81 18.68 -2.47
N TYR A 262 -3.31 18.29 -3.65
CA TYR A 262 -4.30 17.22 -3.77
C TYR A 262 -3.78 15.85 -3.28
N GLY A 263 -2.46 15.65 -3.28
CA GLY A 263 -1.81 14.46 -2.72
C GLY A 263 -1.92 14.34 -1.19
N PHE A 264 -2.07 15.45 -0.46
CA PHE A 264 -2.11 15.49 1.01
C PHE A 264 -3.53 15.51 1.59
N VAL A 265 -4.56 15.54 0.73
CA VAL A 265 -5.96 15.38 1.16
C VAL A 265 -6.19 13.90 1.57
N PRO A 266 -6.65 13.61 2.79
CA PRO A 266 -6.87 12.23 3.25
C PRO A 266 -7.78 11.42 2.31
N PRO A 267 -7.51 10.11 2.14
CA PRO A 267 -8.25 9.24 1.22
C PRO A 267 -9.72 8.99 1.59
N ASP A 268 -10.18 9.39 2.78
CA ASP A 268 -11.60 9.34 3.15
C ASP A 268 -12.48 10.26 2.27
N ASN A 269 -11.84 11.16 1.53
CA ASN A 269 -12.48 12.08 0.58
C ASN A 269 -12.45 11.58 -0.89
N ARG A 270 -12.14 10.28 -1.14
CA ARG A 270 -12.03 9.70 -2.50
C ARG A 270 -13.06 8.63 -2.85
N ILE A 271 -13.67 7.94 -1.88
CA ILE A 271 -14.66 6.90 -2.16
C ILE A 271 -16.04 7.54 -2.25
N TRP A 272 -16.59 7.59 -3.47
CA TRP A 272 -18.00 7.91 -3.68
C TRP A 272 -18.82 6.79 -3.04
N ALA A 273 -19.52 7.12 -1.97
CA ALA A 273 -20.44 6.20 -1.31
C ALA A 273 -21.77 6.93 -1.07
N GLU A 274 -22.87 6.18 -1.16
CA GLU A 274 -24.17 6.66 -0.72
C GLU A 274 -24.20 6.64 0.82
N ARG A 275 -24.41 7.80 1.43
CA ARG A 275 -24.60 7.96 2.87
C ARG A 275 -25.97 8.58 3.12
N ARG A 276 -26.65 8.15 4.19
CA ARG A 276 -27.96 8.67 4.58
C ARG A 276 -27.88 9.34 5.94
N PHE A 277 -28.43 10.54 6.02
CA PHE A 277 -28.42 11.35 7.22
C PHE A 277 -29.82 11.88 7.52
N PHE A 278 -30.02 12.28 8.77
CA PHE A 278 -31.15 13.09 9.17
C PHE A 278 -30.63 14.42 9.71
N ALA A 279 -31.27 15.52 9.32
CA ALA A 279 -30.96 16.84 9.83
C ALA A 279 -32.22 17.48 10.40
N LEU A 280 -32.10 18.14 11.55
CA LEU A 280 -33.17 18.93 12.13
C LEU A 280 -33.39 20.20 11.30
N VAL A 281 -34.62 20.65 11.18
CA VAL A 281 -34.99 21.87 10.47
C VAL A 281 -35.88 22.72 11.36
N GLN A 282 -35.48 23.98 11.53
CA GLN A 282 -36.32 25.00 12.12
C GLN A 282 -37.19 25.60 11.01
N TRP A 283 -38.41 25.08 10.88
CA TRP A 283 -39.37 25.54 9.87
C TRP A 283 -39.86 26.95 10.21
N THR A 284 -39.72 27.86 9.25
CA THR A 284 -40.27 29.23 9.33
C THR A 284 -41.58 29.35 8.56
N ASN A 285 -41.82 28.42 7.62
CA ASN A 285 -43.05 28.31 6.84
C ASN A 285 -43.60 26.87 6.91
N VAL A 286 -44.79 26.65 6.36
CA VAL A 286 -45.42 25.33 6.32
C VAL A 286 -44.54 24.36 5.53
N PRO A 287 -44.06 23.25 6.13
CA PRO A 287 -43.26 22.26 5.41
C PRO A 287 -44.07 21.58 4.32
N ALA A 288 -43.40 21.15 3.25
CA ALA A 288 -44.02 20.31 2.23
C ALA A 288 -44.47 18.96 2.82
N SER A 289 -45.32 18.24 2.10
CA SER A 289 -45.79 16.93 2.55
C SER A 289 -44.61 15.97 2.79
N PRO A 290 -44.72 15.05 3.78
CA PRO A 290 -43.69 14.04 3.99
C PRO A 290 -43.39 13.25 2.71
N GLY A 291 -42.10 13.04 2.43
CA GLY A 291 -41.61 12.43 1.19
C GLY A 291 -41.47 13.40 0.01
N ALA A 292 -41.91 14.66 0.14
CA ALA A 292 -41.71 15.65 -0.92
C ALA A 292 -40.23 16.05 -1.05
N PRO A 293 -39.70 16.18 -2.28
CA PRO A 293 -38.36 16.66 -2.50
C PRO A 293 -38.24 18.16 -2.20
N VAL A 294 -37.20 18.52 -1.46
CA VAL A 294 -36.84 19.91 -1.13
C VAL A 294 -35.38 20.17 -1.52
N ARG A 295 -35.03 21.43 -1.72
CA ARG A 295 -33.64 21.82 -2.06
C ARG A 295 -32.94 22.33 -0.81
N VAL A 296 -31.63 22.12 -0.73
CA VAL A 296 -30.80 22.70 0.33
C VAL A 296 -29.72 23.60 -0.28
N HIS A 297 -29.67 24.85 0.15
CA HIS A 297 -28.73 25.86 -0.36
C HIS A 297 -28.20 26.74 0.77
N HIS A 298 -26.95 27.19 0.64
CA HIS A 298 -26.43 28.24 1.49
C HIS A 298 -26.95 29.59 1.01
N ILE A 299 -27.62 30.32 1.90
CA ILE A 299 -28.05 31.69 1.69
C ILE A 299 -27.66 32.46 2.95
N ASP A 300 -26.94 33.57 2.79
CA ASP A 300 -26.46 34.42 3.89
C ASP A 300 -25.66 33.64 4.95
N GLY A 301 -24.87 32.64 4.50
CA GLY A 301 -24.05 31.80 5.38
C GLY A 301 -24.81 30.72 6.15
N GLN A 302 -26.12 30.56 5.94
CA GLN A 302 -26.94 29.53 6.59
C GLN A 302 -27.49 28.51 5.58
N PRO A 303 -27.62 27.23 5.96
CA PRO A 303 -28.19 26.20 5.09
C PRO A 303 -29.73 26.25 5.13
N TRP A 304 -30.33 26.86 4.12
CA TRP A 304 -31.77 26.98 3.95
C TRP A 304 -32.37 25.78 3.21
N ILE A 305 -33.52 25.33 3.69
CA ILE A 305 -34.41 24.39 2.99
C ILE A 305 -35.38 25.20 2.14
N LEU A 306 -35.41 24.90 0.84
CA LEU A 306 -36.21 25.60 -0.15
C LEU A 306 -37.27 24.68 -0.78
N SER A 307 -38.40 25.26 -1.17
CA SER A 307 -39.42 24.61 -1.99
C SER A 307 -38.86 24.27 -3.39
N ALA A 308 -39.61 23.49 -4.17
CA ALA A 308 -39.28 23.23 -5.57
C ALA A 308 -39.20 24.52 -6.43
N VAL A 309 -39.93 25.56 -6.00
CA VAL A 309 -40.01 26.88 -6.66
C VAL A 309 -38.95 27.85 -6.12
N GLY A 310 -38.30 27.52 -4.99
CA GLY A 310 -37.24 28.33 -4.38
C GLY A 310 -37.67 29.12 -3.14
N ASP A 311 -38.90 28.94 -2.66
CA ASP A 311 -39.38 29.62 -1.44
C ASP A 311 -38.66 29.10 -0.20
N ARG A 312 -38.34 29.99 0.74
CA ARG A 312 -37.69 29.63 1.99
C ARG A 312 -38.69 28.93 2.93
N LEU A 313 -38.44 27.67 3.24
CA LEU A 313 -39.30 26.87 4.12
C LEU A 313 -38.77 26.83 5.57
N GLY A 314 -37.45 26.81 5.74
CA GLY A 314 -36.83 26.77 7.05
C GLY A 314 -35.31 26.68 6.99
N VAL A 315 -34.67 26.75 8.15
CA VAL A 315 -33.20 26.66 8.28
C VAL A 315 -32.82 25.29 8.83
N MET A 316 -31.89 24.62 8.16
CA MET A 316 -31.36 23.34 8.59
C MET A 316 -30.36 23.55 9.74
N GLN A 317 -30.56 22.82 10.83
CA GLN A 317 -29.74 22.86 12.04
C GLN A 317 -28.61 21.83 11.94
N ALA A 318 -27.85 21.87 10.85
CA ALA A 318 -26.70 21.00 10.63
C ALA A 318 -25.63 21.75 9.82
N PRO A 319 -24.33 21.57 10.11
CA PRO A 319 -23.23 22.32 9.50
C PRO A 319 -22.94 21.80 8.09
N LEU A 320 -23.82 22.12 7.13
CA LEU A 320 -23.66 21.71 5.74
C LEU A 320 -22.40 22.36 5.14
N ASN A 321 -21.62 21.60 4.39
CA ASN A 321 -20.50 22.14 3.63
C ASN A 321 -20.99 22.85 2.35
N PRO A 322 -20.71 24.16 2.16
CA PRO A 322 -21.04 24.88 0.93
C PRO A 322 -20.25 24.35 -0.28
N GLU A 323 -19.00 23.93 -0.06
CA GLU A 323 -18.05 23.44 -1.07
C GLU A 323 -18.11 21.93 -1.28
N ARG A 324 -19.21 21.28 -0.86
CA ARG A 324 -19.41 19.84 -1.03
C ARG A 324 -19.39 19.46 -2.51
N ARG A 325 -18.72 18.35 -2.84
CA ARG A 325 -18.52 17.92 -4.24
C ARG A 325 -19.54 16.90 -4.74
N GLY A 326 -20.24 16.22 -3.82
CA GLY A 326 -21.21 15.17 -4.14
C GLY A 326 -22.62 15.68 -4.40
N LEU A 327 -23.51 14.74 -4.73
CA LEU A 327 -24.92 15.00 -5.01
C LEU A 327 -25.77 14.71 -3.77
N ALA A 328 -26.56 15.69 -3.35
CA ALA A 328 -27.50 15.55 -2.23
C ALA A 328 -28.95 15.52 -2.72
N ARG A 329 -29.69 14.48 -2.31
CA ARG A 329 -31.14 14.40 -2.43
C ARG A 329 -31.75 14.60 -1.04
N VAL A 330 -32.61 15.60 -0.90
CA VAL A 330 -33.25 15.94 0.39
C VAL A 330 -34.76 15.75 0.29
N LEU A 331 -35.32 15.03 1.26
CA LEU A 331 -36.76 14.75 1.37
C LEU A 331 -37.27 15.23 2.73
N VAL A 332 -38.51 15.72 2.77
CA VAL A 332 -39.19 15.97 4.06
C VAL A 332 -39.41 14.64 4.76
N SER A 333 -38.98 14.52 6.03
CA SER A 333 -39.11 13.27 6.78
C SER A 333 -40.57 13.04 7.20
N ASN A 334 -40.94 11.78 7.43
CA ASN A 334 -42.20 11.40 8.09
C ASN A 334 -42.26 11.82 9.56
N HIS A 335 -41.12 12.26 10.13
CA HIS A 335 -41.06 12.74 11.49
C HIS A 335 -41.01 14.27 11.51
N PRO A 336 -41.72 14.90 12.46
CA PRO A 336 -41.79 16.35 12.54
C PRO A 336 -40.41 16.96 12.78
N GLY A 337 -40.16 18.12 12.15
CA GLY A 337 -38.95 18.91 12.42
C GLY A 337 -37.65 18.38 11.82
N ARG A 338 -37.69 17.39 10.90
CA ARG A 338 -36.47 16.88 10.25
C ARG A 338 -36.61 16.58 8.77
N VAL A 339 -35.48 16.54 8.07
CA VAL A 339 -35.34 16.11 6.68
C VAL A 339 -34.44 14.88 6.59
N GLU A 340 -34.66 14.06 5.57
CA GLU A 340 -33.80 12.94 5.20
C GLU A 340 -32.90 13.37 4.03
N ILE A 341 -31.60 13.09 4.16
CA ILE A 341 -30.59 13.47 3.17
C ILE A 341 -29.91 12.19 2.68
N SER A 342 -30.07 11.87 1.40
CA SER A 342 -29.26 10.87 0.70
C SER A 342 -28.13 11.60 -0.03
N TYR A 343 -26.89 11.35 0.35
CA TYR A 343 -25.71 11.98 -0.23
C TYR A 343 -24.84 10.96 -0.95
N LEU A 344 -24.65 11.14 -2.26
CA LEU A 344 -23.74 10.35 -3.06
C LEU A 344 -22.50 11.19 -3.36
N GLY A 345 -21.40 10.89 -2.67
CA GLY A 345 -20.19 11.68 -2.77
C GLY A 345 -19.09 11.23 -1.82
N PRO A 346 -17.98 11.96 -1.77
CA PRO A 346 -16.92 11.72 -0.80
C PRO A 346 -17.37 12.14 0.62
N ASP A 347 -16.58 11.91 1.67
CA ASP A 347 -17.02 12.24 3.05
C ASP A 347 -16.87 13.74 3.39
N ASP A 348 -17.60 14.59 2.66
CA ASP A 348 -17.48 16.06 2.72
C ASP A 348 -18.83 16.78 2.85
N LEU A 349 -19.92 16.09 3.21
CA LEU A 349 -21.24 16.71 3.33
C LEU A 349 -21.28 17.75 4.47
N TRP A 350 -20.57 17.47 5.57
CA TRP A 350 -20.59 18.28 6.79
C TRP A 350 -19.26 19.02 6.98
N ILE A 351 -19.32 20.23 7.50
CA ILE A 351 -18.14 20.96 8.02
C ILE A 351 -17.81 20.32 9.37
N LEU A 352 -16.56 19.87 9.54
CA LEU A 352 -16.04 19.30 10.79
C LEU A 352 -15.86 20.35 11.88
#